data_AF-A0A1F3DK77-F1
#
_entry.id   AF-A0A1F3DK77-F1
#
_cell.length_a   1.000
_cell.length_b   1.000
_cell.length_c   1.000
_cell.angle_alpha   90.00
_cell.angle_beta   90.00
_cell.angle_gamma   90.00
#
_symmetry.space_group_name_H-M   'P 1'
#
loop_
_entity.id
_entity.type
_entity.pdbx_description
1 polymer ?
#
loop_
_entity_poly.entity_id
_entity_poly.type
_entity_poly.pdbx_seq_one_letter_code
_entity_poly.pdbx_strand_id
1 'polypeptide(L)'
;MKKEKSRRSFIKNISLATFSALALSGCDMEAFDEFLQQNFRTLSDEEKNEIVKNLEIKYKEKYGKEFHVSDKPAIEGTLFGYALDLSKCVGCRKCVYACVNENNQSREPQIQWIEVLQMEKEKGIDFADSNAQYNPEKVPEKGHFYVPVQCQQCRNPQCVTVCPVKATWQEPDGIVVVDYNWCIGCRYCMAACPYDARHFNWGEPTVPVAELNSEMHYLGNRPRKKGVVEKCTFCIQRAREGKYPSCVEICPVGARKFGNLLDPESEIRYILENKRVLVLKQELNFQPKFYYFFGN
;
A
#
# COMPACT_ATOMS: atom_id res chain seq x y z
N MET A 1 15.08 11.24 -28.98
CA MET A 1 14.36 11.12 -27.70
C MET A 1 12.86 10.98 -27.94
N LYS A 2 12.31 9.75 -27.94
CA LYS A 2 10.86 9.54 -28.03
C LYS A 2 10.24 9.97 -26.70
N LYS A 3 9.43 11.03 -26.68
CA LYS A 3 8.58 11.39 -25.52
C LYS A 3 7.70 10.19 -25.19
N GLU A 4 7.87 9.57 -24.02
CA GLU A 4 6.92 8.59 -23.50
C GLU A 4 5.53 9.27 -23.43
N LYS A 5 4.60 8.83 -24.28
CA LYS A 5 3.22 9.32 -24.26
C LYS A 5 2.53 8.77 -23.01
N SER A 6 2.52 9.55 -21.93
CA SER A 6 1.81 9.21 -20.70
C SER A 6 0.30 9.08 -20.96
N ARG A 7 -0.39 8.13 -20.30
CA ARG A 7 -1.88 8.04 -20.30
C ARG A 7 -2.54 9.36 -19.93
N ARG A 8 -1.89 10.18 -19.09
CA ARG A 8 -2.34 11.54 -18.75
C ARG A 8 -2.37 12.47 -19.98
N SER A 9 -1.43 12.32 -20.90
CA SER A 9 -1.42 13.03 -22.18
C SER A 9 -2.47 12.48 -23.14
N PHE A 10 -2.73 11.16 -23.12
CA PHE A 10 -3.75 10.53 -23.94
C PHE A 10 -5.15 10.97 -23.53
N ILE A 11 -5.47 10.95 -22.23
CA ILE A 11 -6.77 11.42 -21.69
C ILE A 11 -6.97 12.92 -21.95
N LYS A 12 -5.91 13.74 -21.88
CA LYS A 12 -5.98 15.17 -22.24
C LYS A 12 -6.35 15.41 -23.71
N ASN A 13 -6.02 14.46 -24.59
CA ASN A 13 -6.22 14.57 -26.03
C ASN A 13 -7.48 13.84 -26.51
N ILE A 14 -8.11 13.03 -25.66
CA ILE A 14 -9.45 12.51 -25.88
C ILE A 14 -10.43 13.61 -25.51
N SER A 15 -11.33 13.96 -26.44
CA SER A 15 -12.38 14.94 -26.20
C SER A 15 -13.23 14.48 -25.00
N LEU A 16 -13.40 15.37 -24.01
CA LEU A 16 -14.18 15.10 -22.79
C LEU A 16 -15.55 14.46 -23.11
N ALA A 17 -16.15 14.80 -24.24
CA ALA A 17 -17.43 14.28 -24.70
C ALA A 17 -17.49 12.76 -24.86
N THR A 18 -16.41 12.09 -25.30
CA THR A 18 -16.43 10.64 -25.57
C THR A 18 -16.27 9.79 -24.30
N PHE A 19 -15.46 10.25 -23.33
CA PHE A 19 -15.29 9.54 -22.07
C PHE A 19 -16.43 9.81 -21.07
N SER A 20 -17.04 11.00 -21.14
CA SER A 20 -18.18 11.38 -20.29
C SER A 20 -19.43 10.56 -20.61
N ALA A 21 -19.68 10.28 -21.90
CA ALA A 21 -20.86 9.54 -22.32
C ALA A 21 -20.90 8.10 -21.77
N LEU A 22 -19.75 7.42 -21.68
CA LEU A 22 -19.65 6.04 -21.17
C LEU A 22 -19.59 5.95 -19.65
N ALA A 23 -19.07 6.97 -18.96
CA ALA A 23 -18.97 6.98 -17.50
C ALA A 23 -20.26 7.45 -16.80
N LEU A 24 -21.12 8.20 -17.48
CA LEU A 24 -22.36 8.76 -16.93
C LEU A 24 -23.57 7.83 -17.06
N SER A 25 -23.52 6.80 -17.91
CA SER A 25 -24.61 5.83 -18.09
C SER A 25 -24.46 4.63 -17.16
N GLY A 26 -24.36 4.86 -15.85
CA GLY A 26 -24.27 3.81 -14.82
C GLY A 26 -25.43 2.80 -14.77
N CYS A 27 -26.25 2.68 -15.81
CA CYS A 27 -27.42 1.82 -15.91
C CYS A 27 -27.25 0.58 -16.80
N ASP A 28 -26.24 0.48 -17.69
CA ASP A 28 -26.07 -0.72 -18.53
C ASP A 28 -24.70 -1.37 -18.33
N MET A 29 -24.64 -2.33 -17.41
CA MET A 29 -23.51 -3.24 -17.26
C MET A 29 -23.26 -4.04 -18.55
N GLU A 30 -24.31 -4.37 -19.31
CA GLU A 30 -24.20 -5.04 -20.61
C GLU A 30 -23.49 -4.18 -21.65
N ALA A 31 -23.78 -2.89 -21.76
CA ALA A 31 -23.08 -1.99 -22.69
C ALA A 31 -21.60 -1.79 -22.32
N PHE A 32 -21.28 -1.85 -21.03
CA PHE A 32 -19.89 -1.83 -20.56
C PHE A 32 -19.17 -3.15 -20.86
N ASP A 33 -19.83 -4.29 -20.66
CA ASP A 33 -19.29 -5.61 -20.98
C ASP A 33 -19.12 -5.80 -22.49
N GLU A 34 -20.07 -5.37 -23.32
CA GLU A 34 -19.94 -5.34 -24.78
C GLU A 34 -18.80 -4.41 -25.22
N PHE A 35 -18.68 -3.21 -24.63
CA PHE A 35 -17.57 -2.31 -24.92
C PHE A 35 -16.22 -2.94 -24.56
N LEU A 36 -16.14 -3.61 -23.41
CA LEU A 36 -14.94 -4.34 -23.00
C LEU A 36 -14.62 -5.50 -23.94
N GLN A 37 -15.60 -6.32 -24.30
CA GLN A 37 -15.42 -7.42 -25.25
C GLN A 37 -15.01 -6.94 -26.65
N GLN A 38 -15.54 -5.80 -27.09
CA GLN A 38 -15.23 -5.22 -28.40
C GLN A 38 -13.87 -4.51 -28.46
N ASN A 39 -13.43 -3.89 -27.35
CA ASN A 39 -12.27 -2.98 -27.36
C ASN A 39 -11.07 -3.49 -26.55
N PHE A 40 -11.24 -4.53 -25.73
CA PHE A 40 -10.20 -5.05 -24.86
C PHE A 40 -10.09 -6.57 -24.97
N ARG A 41 -8.86 -7.06 -25.09
CA ARG A 41 -8.56 -8.49 -25.10
C ARG A 41 -8.02 -8.92 -23.73
N THR A 42 -8.48 -10.05 -23.21
CA THR A 42 -7.84 -10.71 -22.08
C THR A 42 -6.47 -11.22 -22.51
N LEU A 43 -5.43 -10.88 -21.74
CA LEU A 43 -4.08 -11.34 -22.02
C LEU A 43 -3.94 -12.80 -21.63
N SER A 44 -3.32 -13.58 -22.51
CA SER A 44 -2.83 -14.93 -22.20
C SER A 44 -1.70 -14.87 -21.15
N ASP A 45 -1.43 -15.99 -20.49
CA ASP A 45 -0.36 -16.06 -19.49
C ASP A 45 1.03 -15.85 -20.12
N GLU A 46 1.20 -16.23 -21.39
CA GLU A 46 2.43 -15.96 -22.16
C GLU A 46 2.66 -14.46 -22.34
N GLU A 47 1.61 -13.71 -22.69
CA GLU A 47 1.68 -12.25 -22.84
C GLU A 47 1.95 -11.54 -21.50
N LYS A 48 1.34 -12.02 -20.40
CA LYS A 48 1.63 -11.49 -19.06
C LYS A 48 3.10 -11.70 -18.70
N ASN A 49 3.63 -12.91 -18.95
CA ASN A 49 5.03 -13.24 -18.73
C ASN A 49 5.96 -12.37 -19.60
N GLU A 50 5.59 -12.08 -20.84
CA GLU A 50 6.34 -11.18 -21.71
C GLU A 50 6.37 -9.75 -21.17
N ILE A 51 5.24 -9.24 -20.67
CA ILE A 51 5.18 -7.92 -20.02
C ILE A 51 6.11 -7.86 -18.80
N VAL A 52 6.12 -8.92 -17.98
CA VAL A 52 6.98 -9.02 -16.80
C VAL A 52 8.46 -9.01 -17.22
N LYS A 53 8.86 -9.84 -18.20
CA LYS A 53 10.23 -9.85 -18.73
C LYS A 53 10.64 -8.50 -19.31
N ASN A 54 9.74 -7.84 -20.03
CA ASN A 54 9.99 -6.51 -20.59
C ASN A 54 10.22 -5.46 -19.48
N LEU A 55 9.58 -5.61 -18.31
CA LEU A 55 9.87 -4.75 -17.16
C LEU A 55 11.26 -5.01 -16.59
N GLU A 56 11.66 -6.27 -16.44
CA GLU A 56 13.00 -6.64 -15.96
C GLU A 56 14.09 -6.09 -16.88
N ILE A 57 13.94 -6.24 -18.21
CA ILE A 57 14.85 -5.67 -19.21
C ILE A 57 14.93 -4.15 -19.06
N LYS A 58 13.77 -3.48 -18.99
CA LYS A 58 13.72 -2.01 -18.82
C LYS A 58 14.41 -1.55 -17.54
N TYR A 59 14.27 -2.29 -16.43
CA TYR A 59 14.91 -1.95 -15.17
C TYR A 59 16.42 -2.23 -15.20
N LYS A 60 16.84 -3.32 -15.84
CA LYS A 60 18.27 -3.60 -16.06
C LYS A 60 18.94 -2.52 -16.88
N GLU A 61 18.33 -2.09 -17.99
CA GLU A 61 18.83 -0.99 -18.82
C GLU A 61 18.90 0.33 -18.05
N LYS A 62 17.89 0.62 -17.21
CA LYS A 62 17.80 1.88 -16.48
C LYS A 62 18.76 1.96 -15.28
N TYR A 63 18.92 0.87 -14.54
CA TYR A 63 19.61 0.87 -13.25
C TYR A 63 20.92 0.07 -13.26
N GLY A 64 21.24 -0.65 -14.33
CA GLY A 64 22.47 -1.44 -14.44
C GLY A 64 22.55 -2.62 -13.46
N LYS A 65 21.40 -3.10 -12.97
CA LYS A 65 21.27 -4.19 -11.99
C LYS A 65 20.23 -5.20 -12.48
N GLU A 66 20.38 -6.48 -12.15
CA GLU A 66 19.35 -7.47 -12.42
C GLU A 66 18.16 -7.30 -11.46
N PHE A 67 16.96 -7.49 -11.99
CA PHE A 67 15.71 -7.41 -11.24
C PHE A 67 14.89 -8.66 -11.50
N HIS A 68 14.20 -9.12 -10.45
CA HIS A 68 13.19 -10.15 -10.56
C HIS A 68 11.83 -9.53 -10.28
N VAL A 69 10.90 -9.60 -11.23
CA VAL A 69 9.55 -9.09 -11.07
C VAL A 69 8.58 -10.27 -11.06
N SER A 70 7.94 -10.49 -9.92
CA SER A 70 6.87 -11.47 -9.75
C SER A 70 5.50 -10.85 -10.03
N ASP A 71 4.59 -11.63 -10.57
CA ASP A 71 3.16 -11.32 -10.72
C ASP A 71 2.27 -12.32 -9.97
N LYS A 72 2.85 -13.01 -8.96
CA LYS A 72 2.18 -14.06 -8.20
C LYS A 72 0.76 -13.65 -7.77
N PRO A 73 -0.26 -14.46 -8.09
CA PRO A 73 -1.65 -14.08 -7.84
C PRO A 73 -1.97 -14.02 -6.34
N ALA A 74 -3.14 -13.48 -6.03
CA ALA A 74 -3.67 -13.55 -4.67
C ALA A 74 -3.77 -15.01 -4.20
N ILE A 75 -3.49 -15.23 -2.91
CA ILE A 75 -3.56 -16.57 -2.31
C ILE A 75 -5.03 -16.87 -2.00
N GLU A 76 -5.52 -17.98 -2.54
CA GLU A 76 -6.88 -18.48 -2.25
C GLU A 76 -7.04 -18.82 -0.77
N GLY A 77 -8.24 -18.61 -0.22
CA GLY A 77 -8.51 -18.88 1.21
C GLY A 77 -7.75 -18.00 2.19
N THR A 78 -7.13 -16.91 1.71
CA THR A 78 -6.37 -15.98 2.56
C THR A 78 -7.07 -14.64 2.64
N LEU A 79 -7.11 -14.06 3.84
CA LEU A 79 -7.45 -12.65 4.05
C LEU A 79 -6.41 -12.02 4.96
N PHE A 80 -5.47 -11.27 4.41
CA PHE A 80 -4.41 -10.67 5.22
C PHE A 80 -4.95 -9.64 6.21
N GLY A 81 -4.53 -9.77 7.46
CA GLY A 81 -4.75 -8.81 8.53
C GLY A 81 -3.44 -8.34 9.14
N TYR A 82 -3.52 -7.30 9.97
CA TYR A 82 -2.39 -6.78 10.72
C TYR A 82 -2.84 -6.43 12.15
N ALA A 83 -2.03 -6.72 13.15
CA ALA A 83 -2.27 -6.26 14.52
C ALA A 83 -1.02 -5.60 15.12
N LEU A 84 -1.21 -4.59 15.97
CA LEU A 84 -0.13 -3.82 16.56
C LEU A 84 -0.31 -3.72 18.09
N ASP A 85 0.66 -4.28 18.80
CA ASP A 85 0.76 -4.25 20.26
C ASP A 85 1.35 -2.91 20.72
N LEU A 86 0.48 -2.04 21.22
CA LEU A 86 0.82 -0.71 21.70
C LEU A 86 1.60 -0.76 23.03
N SER A 87 1.51 -1.83 23.82
CA SER A 87 2.28 -1.94 25.06
C SER A 87 3.74 -2.31 24.82
N LYS A 88 4.07 -2.88 23.66
CA LYS A 88 5.44 -3.26 23.28
C LYS A 88 6.14 -2.24 22.39
N CYS A 89 5.40 -1.38 21.69
CA CYS A 89 6.02 -0.44 20.75
C CYS A 89 6.88 0.61 21.49
N VAL A 90 8.20 0.57 21.25
CA VAL A 90 9.16 1.51 21.86
C VAL A 90 9.42 2.75 21.02
N GLY A 91 8.83 2.91 19.83
CA GLY A 91 9.08 4.09 19.00
C GLY A 91 10.41 4.12 18.23
N CYS A 92 11.17 3.02 18.14
CA CYS A 92 12.50 3.02 17.50
C CYS A 92 12.52 3.27 15.97
N ARG A 93 11.35 3.40 15.32
CA ARG A 93 11.18 3.61 13.87
C ARG A 93 11.87 2.61 12.91
N LYS A 94 12.49 1.54 13.38
CA LYS A 94 13.09 0.48 12.52
C LYS A 94 12.11 -0.04 11.46
N CYS A 95 10.84 -0.16 11.82
CA CYS A 95 9.76 -0.53 10.90
C CYS A 95 9.57 0.44 9.74
N VAL A 96 9.78 1.74 9.95
CA VAL A 96 9.71 2.79 8.92
C VAL A 96 10.85 2.60 7.93
N TYR A 97 12.10 2.53 8.43
CA TYR A 97 13.29 2.37 7.59
C TYR A 97 13.26 1.06 6.79
N ALA A 98 12.84 -0.05 7.40
CA ALA A 98 12.68 -1.32 6.69
C ALA A 98 11.60 -1.25 5.60
N CYS A 99 10.49 -0.55 5.84
CA CYS A 99 9.45 -0.36 4.83
C CYS A 99 9.95 0.49 3.66
N VAL A 100 10.75 1.52 3.96
CA VAL A 100 11.37 2.44 3.00
C VAL A 100 12.38 1.71 2.10
N ASN A 101 13.19 0.82 2.67
CA ASN A 101 14.14 -0.03 1.93
C ASN A 101 13.44 -1.11 1.11
N GLU A 102 12.61 -1.92 1.76
CA GLU A 102 11.94 -3.06 1.13
C GLU A 102 11.06 -2.61 -0.04
N ASN A 103 10.34 -1.50 0.13
CA ASN A 103 9.36 -1.03 -0.85
C ASN A 103 9.91 0.04 -1.78
N ASN A 104 11.24 0.19 -1.93
CA ASN A 104 11.87 1.15 -2.84
C ASN A 104 11.27 2.57 -2.74
N GLN A 105 10.99 3.05 -1.52
CA GLN A 105 10.39 4.38 -1.32
C GLN A 105 11.37 5.50 -1.63
N SER A 106 10.87 6.60 -2.19
CA SER A 106 11.69 7.73 -2.56
C SER A 106 12.48 8.27 -1.36
N ARG A 107 13.76 8.55 -1.57
CA ARG A 107 14.63 9.27 -0.62
C ARG A 107 14.51 10.76 -0.78
N GLU A 108 14.34 11.24 -2.02
CA GLU A 108 14.17 12.65 -2.33
C GLU A 108 13.14 12.85 -3.46
N PRO A 109 12.00 13.51 -3.20
CA PRO A 109 11.46 13.84 -1.87
C PRO A 109 11.25 12.57 -1.04
N GLN A 110 11.47 12.65 0.27
CA GLN A 110 11.32 11.50 1.15
C GLN A 110 9.84 11.09 1.25
N ILE A 111 9.58 9.79 1.08
CA ILE A 111 8.26 9.19 1.34
C ILE A 111 8.41 8.10 2.40
N GLN A 112 7.48 8.08 3.35
CA GLN A 112 7.38 7.07 4.39
C GLN A 112 5.93 6.57 4.49
N TRP A 113 5.69 5.30 4.16
CA TRP A 113 4.36 4.68 4.26
C TRP A 113 3.90 4.38 5.68
N ILE A 114 4.82 4.46 6.63
CA ILE A 114 4.60 4.22 8.04
C ILE A 114 5.04 5.47 8.77
N GLU A 115 4.14 6.03 9.54
CA GLU A 115 4.44 7.08 10.49
C GLU A 115 4.38 6.51 11.90
N VAL A 116 5.26 6.96 12.79
CA VAL A 116 5.20 6.58 14.20
C VAL A 116 4.95 7.84 14.98
N LEU A 117 3.83 7.86 15.70
CA LEU A 117 3.39 9.00 16.49
C LEU A 117 3.75 8.76 17.95
N GLN A 118 4.46 9.69 18.56
CA GLN A 118 4.66 9.73 20.01
C GLN A 118 3.44 10.38 20.66
N MET A 119 2.96 9.75 21.73
CA MET A 119 1.78 10.13 22.49
C MET A 119 2.15 10.28 23.96
N GLU A 120 1.56 11.26 24.64
CA GLU A 120 1.65 11.40 26.10
C GLU A 120 0.70 10.42 26.79
N LYS A 121 1.20 9.65 27.76
CA LYS A 121 0.38 8.67 28.48
C LYS A 121 -0.80 9.29 29.23
N GLU A 122 -0.61 10.50 29.75
CA GLU A 122 -1.63 11.22 30.54
C GLU A 122 -2.83 11.65 29.68
N LYS A 123 -2.61 11.97 28.40
CA LYS A 123 -3.65 12.36 27.44
C LYS A 123 -4.30 11.16 26.74
N GLY A 124 -3.69 9.97 26.82
CA GLY A 124 -4.16 8.79 26.11
C GLY A 124 -3.93 8.89 24.60
N ILE A 125 -4.83 8.31 23.79
CA ILE A 125 -4.72 8.35 22.32
C ILE A 125 -5.37 9.66 21.82
N ASP A 126 -4.53 10.68 21.61
CA ASP A 126 -4.91 11.93 20.96
C ASP A 126 -4.03 12.18 19.74
N PHE A 127 -4.61 12.07 18.54
CA PHE A 127 -3.89 12.29 17.29
C PHE A 127 -3.62 13.77 17.01
N ALA A 128 -4.37 14.70 17.61
CA ALA A 128 -4.20 16.14 17.39
C ALA A 128 -2.94 16.66 18.09
N ASP A 129 -2.65 16.15 19.28
CA ASP A 129 -1.48 16.51 20.09
C ASP A 129 -0.27 15.59 19.86
N SER A 130 -0.35 14.67 18.90
CA SER A 130 0.70 13.67 18.66
C SER A 130 1.95 14.26 18.00
N ASN A 131 3.13 13.73 18.36
CA ASN A 131 4.41 14.16 17.81
C ASN A 131 4.98 13.11 16.84
N ALA A 132 5.10 13.44 15.56
CA ALA A 132 5.73 12.59 14.55
C ALA A 132 7.25 12.78 14.41
N GLN A 133 7.80 13.85 15.00
CA GLN A 133 9.19 14.34 14.81
C GLN A 133 10.05 14.23 16.07
N TYR A 134 9.81 13.23 16.92
CA TYR A 134 10.66 12.93 18.07
C TYR A 134 11.99 12.30 17.65
N ASN A 135 12.98 12.31 18.56
CA ASN A 135 14.28 11.68 18.31
C ASN A 135 14.21 10.16 18.57
N PRO A 136 14.36 9.31 17.53
CA PRO A 136 14.27 7.84 17.67
C PRO A 136 15.39 7.21 18.50
N GLU A 137 16.49 7.92 18.76
CA GLU A 137 17.60 7.44 19.58
C GLU A 137 17.33 7.60 21.09
N LYS A 138 16.38 8.46 21.47
CA LYS A 138 16.04 8.74 22.88
C LYS A 138 14.90 7.87 23.42
N VAL A 139 14.37 6.97 22.60
CA VAL A 139 13.20 6.16 22.94
C VAL A 139 13.60 4.85 23.65
N PRO A 140 12.75 4.29 24.53
CA PRO A 140 11.44 4.81 24.94
C PRO A 140 11.56 6.00 25.90
N GLU A 141 10.87 7.09 25.60
CA GLU A 141 10.84 8.27 26.46
C GLU A 141 9.87 8.08 27.64
N LYS A 142 10.27 8.52 28.84
CA LYS A 142 9.43 8.44 30.04
C LYS A 142 8.15 9.26 29.82
N GLY A 143 7.01 8.74 30.29
CA GLY A 143 5.71 9.40 30.15
C GLY A 143 5.07 9.26 28.77
N HIS A 144 5.73 8.60 27.81
CA HIS A 144 5.24 8.49 26.43
C HIS A 144 4.98 7.04 26.02
N PHE A 145 4.10 6.88 25.03
CA PHE A 145 3.90 5.64 24.27
C PHE A 145 3.82 5.96 22.78
N TYR A 146 3.92 4.94 21.93
CA TYR A 146 4.08 5.15 20.49
C TYR A 146 3.01 4.41 19.69
N VAL A 147 2.38 5.11 18.76
CA VAL A 147 1.31 4.60 17.90
C VAL A 147 1.76 4.68 16.43
N PRO A 148 2.22 3.57 15.84
CA PRO A 148 2.47 3.53 14.40
C PRO A 148 1.17 3.55 13.59
N VAL A 149 1.10 4.43 12.59
CA VAL A 149 -0.01 4.56 11.65
C VAL A 149 0.48 4.27 10.24
N GLN A 150 -0.32 3.54 9.47
CA GLN A 150 -0.07 3.17 8.09
C GLN A 150 -1.40 2.81 7.40
N CYS A 151 -1.33 2.37 6.14
CA CYS A 151 -2.53 1.89 5.45
C CYS A 151 -3.17 0.72 6.17
N GLN A 152 -4.46 0.88 6.47
CA GLN A 152 -5.26 -0.05 7.28
C GLN A 152 -5.88 -1.21 6.45
N GLN A 153 -5.64 -1.25 5.13
CA GLN A 153 -6.20 -2.22 4.18
C GLN A 153 -7.70 -2.52 4.39
N CYS A 154 -8.51 -1.47 4.43
CA CYS A 154 -9.96 -1.53 4.67
C CYS A 154 -10.65 -2.60 3.82
N ARG A 155 -11.64 -3.30 4.41
CA ARG A 155 -12.54 -4.21 3.68
C ARG A 155 -13.51 -3.44 2.79
N ASN A 156 -13.97 -2.27 3.23
CA ASN A 156 -14.77 -1.32 2.43
C ASN A 156 -13.94 -0.06 2.12
N PRO A 157 -12.95 -0.12 1.20
CA PRO A 157 -12.01 0.95 0.95
C PRO A 157 -12.60 2.07 0.08
N GLN A 158 -12.99 3.20 0.66
CA GLN A 158 -13.47 4.36 -0.12
C GLN A 158 -12.44 4.88 -1.12
N CYS A 159 -11.15 4.74 -0.80
CA CYS A 159 -10.07 5.09 -1.70
C CYS A 159 -10.05 4.28 -3.02
N VAL A 160 -10.73 3.13 -3.07
CA VAL A 160 -10.99 2.36 -4.31
C VAL A 160 -12.18 2.97 -5.05
N THR A 161 -13.31 3.16 -4.35
CA THR A 161 -14.56 3.70 -4.91
C THR A 161 -14.36 5.04 -5.63
N VAL A 162 -13.54 5.93 -5.08
CA VAL A 162 -13.32 7.27 -5.65
C VAL A 162 -12.32 7.32 -6.81
N CYS A 163 -11.74 6.18 -7.24
CA CYS A 163 -10.75 6.19 -8.32
C CYS A 163 -11.43 6.20 -9.70
N PRO A 164 -11.40 7.32 -10.45
CA PRO A 164 -12.15 7.44 -11.70
C PRO A 164 -11.63 6.54 -12.83
N VAL A 165 -10.39 6.06 -12.72
CA VAL A 165 -9.73 5.20 -13.73
C VAL A 165 -9.52 3.78 -13.23
N LYS A 166 -10.12 3.40 -12.10
CA LYS A 166 -9.99 2.07 -11.48
C LYS A 166 -8.54 1.58 -11.33
N ALA A 167 -7.59 2.50 -11.10
CA ALA A 167 -6.18 2.19 -10.89
C ALA A 167 -5.86 1.58 -9.52
N THR A 168 -6.86 1.40 -8.66
CA THR A 168 -6.73 0.78 -7.34
C THR A 168 -7.96 -0.08 -7.11
N TRP A 169 -7.77 -1.26 -6.56
CA TRP A 169 -8.81 -2.24 -6.26
C TRP A 169 -8.39 -3.09 -5.06
N GLN A 170 -9.25 -3.99 -4.61
CA GLN A 170 -8.94 -4.97 -3.57
C GLN A 170 -8.74 -6.34 -4.22
N GLU A 171 -7.61 -6.98 -3.95
CA GLU A 171 -7.31 -8.34 -4.36
C GLU A 171 -8.08 -9.37 -3.50
N PRO A 172 -8.32 -10.60 -3.99
CA PRO A 172 -8.99 -11.65 -3.21
C PRO A 172 -8.36 -11.95 -1.85
N ASP A 173 -7.04 -11.79 -1.73
CA ASP A 173 -6.30 -11.94 -0.46
C ASP A 173 -6.48 -10.77 0.52
N GLY A 174 -7.34 -9.81 0.16
CA GLY A 174 -7.68 -8.63 0.94
C GLY A 174 -6.74 -7.45 0.79
N ILE A 175 -5.61 -7.57 0.09
CA ILE A 175 -4.70 -6.44 -0.08
C ILE A 175 -5.34 -5.43 -1.04
N VAL A 176 -5.50 -4.18 -0.60
CA VAL A 176 -5.82 -3.10 -1.54
C VAL A 176 -4.55 -2.84 -2.34
N VAL A 177 -4.61 -2.72 -3.65
CA VAL A 177 -3.44 -2.50 -4.52
C VAL A 177 -3.59 -1.21 -5.30
N VAL A 178 -2.48 -0.72 -5.85
CA VAL A 178 -2.47 0.42 -6.77
C VAL A 178 -1.60 0.06 -7.95
N ASP A 179 -2.16 0.11 -9.15
CA ASP A 179 -1.37 0.04 -10.37
C ASP A 179 -0.79 1.42 -10.70
N TYR A 180 0.52 1.56 -10.50
CA TYR A 180 1.26 2.78 -10.81
C TYR A 180 1.23 3.15 -12.29
N ASN A 181 1.06 2.18 -13.19
CA ASN A 181 0.96 2.45 -14.63
C ASN A 181 -0.37 3.10 -14.98
N TRP A 182 -1.44 2.67 -14.32
CA TRP A 182 -2.80 3.15 -14.58
C TRP A 182 -3.15 4.43 -13.80
N CYS A 183 -2.50 4.65 -12.65
CA CYS A 183 -2.71 5.84 -11.83
C CYS A 183 -2.44 7.13 -12.63
N ILE A 184 -3.46 8.00 -12.71
CA ILE A 184 -3.36 9.32 -13.37
C ILE A 184 -2.97 10.46 -12.43
N GLY A 185 -2.87 10.19 -11.12
CA GLY A 185 -2.47 11.18 -10.14
C GLY A 185 -3.53 12.22 -9.78
N CYS A 186 -4.83 11.88 -9.88
CA CYS A 186 -5.92 12.80 -9.50
C CYS A 186 -6.08 13.01 -7.99
N ARG A 187 -5.47 12.16 -7.15
CA ARG A 187 -5.39 12.27 -5.68
C ARG A 187 -6.71 12.17 -4.91
N TYR A 188 -7.85 11.92 -5.55
CA TYR A 188 -9.12 11.67 -4.84
C TYR A 188 -9.01 10.52 -3.83
N CYS A 189 -8.24 9.49 -4.14
CA CYS A 189 -7.99 8.39 -3.21
C CYS A 189 -7.26 8.82 -1.93
N MET A 190 -6.46 9.89 -1.96
CA MET A 190 -5.84 10.47 -0.75
C MET A 190 -6.89 11.21 0.08
N ALA A 191 -7.70 12.07 -0.56
CA ALA A 191 -8.76 12.81 0.11
C ALA A 191 -9.81 11.87 0.77
N ALA A 192 -10.10 10.73 0.14
CA ALA A 192 -11.02 9.74 0.69
C ALA A 192 -10.41 8.85 1.79
N CYS A 193 -9.09 8.88 2.01
CA CYS A 193 -8.44 8.05 3.01
C CYS A 193 -8.39 8.79 4.36
N PRO A 194 -9.09 8.31 5.41
CA PRO A 194 -9.16 9.03 6.67
C PRO A 194 -7.90 8.83 7.54
N TYR A 195 -6.90 8.09 7.03
CA TYR A 195 -5.68 7.70 7.73
C TYR A 195 -4.42 8.36 7.17
N ASP A 196 -4.58 9.23 6.17
CA ASP A 196 -3.48 9.82 5.38
C ASP A 196 -2.44 8.81 4.85
N ALA A 197 -2.90 7.57 4.60
CA ALA A 197 -2.03 6.44 4.32
C ALA A 197 -1.61 6.31 2.83
N ARG A 198 -1.89 7.34 2.03
CA ARG A 198 -1.61 7.37 0.58
C ARG A 198 -0.73 8.57 0.28
N HIS A 199 0.42 8.32 -0.34
CA HIS A 199 1.42 9.33 -0.61
C HIS A 199 1.52 9.61 -2.10
N PHE A 200 1.63 10.89 -2.47
CA PHE A 200 1.77 11.29 -3.86
C PHE A 200 3.22 11.60 -4.20
N ASN A 201 3.69 11.07 -5.33
CA ASN A 201 5.01 11.36 -5.87
C ASN A 201 5.01 12.75 -6.55
N TRP A 202 5.21 13.80 -5.76
CA TRP A 202 5.26 15.20 -6.25
C TRP A 202 6.49 15.47 -7.11
N GLY A 203 7.65 14.99 -6.67
CA GLY A 203 8.92 15.02 -7.41
C GLY A 203 9.16 13.74 -8.20
N GLU A 204 10.31 13.69 -8.90
CA GLU A 204 10.79 12.42 -9.46
C GLU A 204 11.31 11.56 -8.30
N PRO A 205 10.79 10.34 -8.09
CA PRO A 205 11.24 9.48 -7.01
C PRO A 205 12.68 9.05 -7.20
N THR A 206 13.52 9.25 -6.19
CA THR A 206 14.94 8.87 -6.23
C THR A 206 15.23 7.77 -5.21
N VAL A 207 15.88 6.70 -5.66
CA VAL A 207 16.36 5.62 -4.80
C VAL A 207 17.79 5.29 -5.24
N PRO A 208 18.79 5.31 -4.35
CA PRO A 208 20.15 4.91 -4.69
C PRO A 208 20.16 3.50 -5.28
N VAL A 209 20.88 3.32 -6.41
CA VAL A 209 20.92 2.02 -7.11
C VAL A 209 21.42 0.89 -6.19
N ALA A 210 22.37 1.20 -5.31
CA ALA A 210 22.89 0.25 -4.32
C ALA A 210 21.83 -0.22 -3.32
N GLU A 211 20.82 0.61 -3.02
CA GLU A 211 19.75 0.33 -2.06
C GLU A 211 18.48 -0.24 -2.73
N LEU A 212 18.41 -0.28 -4.06
CA LEU A 212 17.24 -0.81 -4.77
C LEU A 212 17.06 -2.30 -4.46
N ASN A 213 15.90 -2.63 -3.89
CA ASN A 213 15.44 -4.00 -3.75
C ASN A 213 15.09 -4.55 -5.15
N SER A 214 15.81 -5.58 -5.58
CA SER A 214 15.65 -6.23 -6.88
C SER A 214 14.51 -7.24 -6.92
N GLU A 215 14.05 -7.73 -5.76
CA GLU A 215 12.94 -8.67 -5.64
C GLU A 215 11.63 -7.90 -5.60
N MET A 216 10.94 -7.85 -6.73
CA MET A 216 9.79 -7.01 -6.95
C MET A 216 8.52 -7.79 -7.18
N HIS A 217 7.38 -7.15 -6.88
CA HIS A 217 6.07 -7.60 -7.33
C HIS A 217 5.41 -6.52 -8.20
N TYR A 218 4.69 -6.93 -9.25
CA TYR A 218 4.03 -6.02 -10.19
C TYR A 218 3.13 -4.99 -9.49
N LEU A 219 2.35 -5.40 -8.49
CA LEU A 219 1.48 -4.51 -7.71
C LEU A 219 2.12 -3.98 -6.40
N GLY A 220 3.43 -4.21 -6.22
CA GLY A 220 4.13 -3.98 -4.96
C GLY A 220 5.15 -2.85 -5.01
N ASN A 221 6.40 -3.23 -4.78
CA ASN A 221 7.56 -2.37 -4.55
C ASN A 221 8.31 -1.93 -5.81
N ARG A 222 7.68 -1.97 -7.00
CA ARG A 222 8.30 -1.42 -8.22
C ARG A 222 8.68 0.06 -8.03
N PRO A 223 9.73 0.57 -8.70
CA PRO A 223 10.05 1.99 -8.69
C PRO A 223 8.88 2.81 -9.24
N ARG A 224 8.48 3.84 -8.49
CA ARG A 224 7.38 4.72 -8.89
C ARG A 224 7.87 5.81 -9.84
N LYS A 225 6.94 6.34 -10.63
CA LYS A 225 7.15 7.52 -11.48
C LYS A 225 6.54 8.75 -10.83
N LYS A 226 7.01 9.94 -11.19
CA LYS A 226 6.35 11.19 -10.79
C LYS A 226 4.87 11.18 -11.14
N GLY A 227 4.05 11.68 -10.22
CA GLY A 227 2.63 11.90 -10.44
C GLY A 227 1.74 10.69 -10.15
N VAL A 228 2.24 9.66 -9.47
CA VAL A 228 1.42 8.52 -9.02
C VAL A 228 1.26 8.51 -7.51
N VAL A 229 0.15 7.93 -7.05
CA VAL A 229 -0.09 7.67 -5.64
C VAL A 229 0.44 6.28 -5.29
N GLU A 230 1.06 6.17 -4.12
CA GLU A 230 1.55 4.94 -3.53
C GLU A 230 1.05 4.78 -2.09
N LYS A 231 1.14 3.57 -1.54
CA LYS A 231 0.74 3.25 -0.17
C LYS A 231 1.31 1.90 0.25
N CYS A 232 1.27 1.61 1.55
CA CYS A 232 1.53 0.27 2.06
C CYS A 232 0.65 -0.78 1.36
N THR A 233 1.28 -1.87 0.91
CA THR A 233 0.66 -3.03 0.24
C THR A 233 0.85 -4.31 1.05
N PHE A 234 1.06 -4.19 2.36
CA PHE A 234 1.46 -5.31 3.24
C PHE A 234 2.68 -6.08 2.71
N CYS A 235 3.59 -5.39 2.01
CA CYS A 235 4.73 -5.99 1.32
C CYS A 235 4.29 -7.20 0.50
N ILE A 236 3.36 -7.00 -0.44
CA ILE A 236 2.80 -8.04 -1.32
C ILE A 236 3.86 -8.98 -1.92
N GLN A 237 5.03 -8.46 -2.27
CA GLN A 237 6.20 -9.21 -2.76
C GLN A 237 6.80 -10.20 -1.74
N ARG A 238 6.53 -10.01 -0.45
CA ARG A 238 6.92 -10.89 0.65
C ARG A 238 5.75 -11.76 1.10
N ALA A 239 4.59 -11.14 1.36
CA ALA A 239 3.42 -11.81 1.92
C ALA A 239 2.93 -12.95 1.02
N ARG A 240 2.92 -12.76 -0.31
CA ARG A 240 2.54 -13.83 -1.26
C ARG A 240 3.59 -14.94 -1.37
N GLU A 241 4.80 -14.73 -0.88
CA GLU A 241 5.85 -15.74 -0.76
C GLU A 241 5.90 -16.41 0.62
N GLY A 242 4.87 -16.20 1.45
CA GLY A 242 4.83 -16.75 2.82
C GLY A 242 5.81 -16.09 3.78
N LYS A 243 6.41 -14.96 3.41
CA LYS A 243 7.32 -14.19 4.25
C LYS A 243 6.56 -13.08 4.97
N TYR A 244 7.01 -12.73 6.18
CA TYR A 244 6.47 -11.57 6.88
C TYR A 244 6.78 -10.26 6.14
N PRO A 245 5.88 -9.25 6.22
CA PRO A 245 6.19 -7.90 5.80
C PRO A 245 7.46 -7.39 6.51
N SER A 246 8.31 -6.62 5.82
CA SER A 246 9.60 -6.20 6.38
C SER A 246 9.46 -5.42 7.70
N CYS A 247 8.38 -4.65 7.86
CA CYS A 247 8.10 -3.91 9.08
C CYS A 247 7.76 -4.81 10.28
N VAL A 248 7.21 -6.01 10.04
CA VAL A 248 6.94 -7.03 11.06
C VAL A 248 8.24 -7.70 11.47
N GLU A 249 8.99 -8.19 10.49
CA GLU A 249 10.23 -8.94 10.68
C GLU A 249 11.32 -8.14 11.38
N ILE A 250 11.46 -6.85 11.07
CA ILE A 250 12.49 -6.00 11.68
C ILE A 250 12.17 -5.57 13.12
N CYS A 251 10.93 -5.79 13.60
CA CYS A 251 10.48 -5.23 14.87
C CYS A 251 11.19 -5.90 16.06
N PRO A 252 12.10 -5.21 16.78
CA PRO A 252 12.95 -5.86 17.79
C PRO A 252 12.18 -6.31 19.03
N VAL A 253 10.98 -5.77 19.23
CA VAL A 253 10.12 -5.99 20.40
C VAL A 253 8.89 -6.83 20.05
N GLY A 254 8.78 -7.30 18.80
CA GLY A 254 7.65 -8.12 18.34
C GLY A 254 6.29 -7.43 18.46
N ALA A 255 6.23 -6.10 18.39
CA ALA A 255 4.99 -5.33 18.52
C ALA A 255 4.06 -5.46 17.30
N ARG A 256 4.60 -5.84 16.15
CA ARG A 256 3.86 -5.92 14.88
C ARG A 256 3.54 -7.37 14.55
N LYS A 257 2.27 -7.68 14.32
CA LYS A 257 1.77 -9.03 14.02
C LYS A 257 1.06 -9.03 12.67
N PHE A 258 1.25 -10.08 11.88
CA PHE A 258 0.71 -10.21 10.53
C PHE A 258 0.29 -11.65 10.28
N GLY A 259 -0.80 -11.87 9.56
CA GLY A 259 -1.30 -13.22 9.32
C GLY A 259 -2.61 -13.26 8.53
N ASN A 260 -3.12 -14.48 8.33
CA ASN A 260 -4.37 -14.75 7.64
C ASN A 260 -5.55 -14.71 8.62
N LEU A 261 -6.47 -13.76 8.46
CA LEU A 261 -7.68 -13.62 9.28
C LEU A 261 -8.66 -14.80 9.14
N LEU A 262 -8.57 -15.58 8.07
CA LEU A 262 -9.41 -16.76 7.85
C LEU A 262 -8.83 -18.02 8.50
N ASP A 263 -7.55 -18.00 8.86
CA ASP A 263 -6.88 -19.10 9.54
C ASP A 263 -7.11 -18.99 11.06
N PRO A 264 -7.85 -19.94 11.68
CA PRO A 264 -8.14 -19.91 13.09
C PRO A 264 -6.90 -20.04 13.98
N GLU A 265 -5.84 -20.68 13.48
CA GLU A 265 -4.58 -20.88 14.20
C GLU A 265 -3.61 -19.70 14.04
N SER A 266 -3.97 -18.68 13.25
CA SER A 266 -3.12 -17.52 13.05
C SER A 266 -2.99 -16.65 14.30
N GLU A 267 -1.82 -16.03 14.47
CA GLU A 267 -1.56 -15.13 15.59
C GLU A 267 -2.56 -13.96 15.65
N ILE A 268 -3.01 -13.46 14.49
CA ILE A 268 -4.01 -12.40 14.44
C ILE A 268 -5.38 -12.90 14.90
N ARG A 269 -5.78 -14.11 14.51
CA ARG A 269 -7.03 -14.68 14.99
C ARG A 269 -7.01 -14.79 16.51
N TYR A 270 -5.93 -15.34 17.06
CA TYR A 270 -5.74 -15.43 18.51
C TYR A 270 -5.88 -14.05 19.19
N ILE A 271 -5.28 -13.00 18.63
CA ILE A 271 -5.38 -11.63 19.17
C ILE A 271 -6.82 -11.13 19.14
N LEU A 272 -7.52 -11.31 18.02
CA LEU A 272 -8.92 -10.86 17.88
C LEU A 272 -9.88 -11.57 18.84
N GLU A 273 -9.60 -12.83 19.19
CA GLU A 273 -10.42 -13.63 20.10
C GLU A 273 -10.10 -13.40 21.58
N ASN A 274 -8.82 -13.17 21.91
CA ASN A 274 -8.34 -13.20 23.30
C ASN A 274 -7.92 -11.84 23.86
N LYS A 275 -7.79 -10.79 23.02
CA LYS A 275 -7.32 -9.47 23.44
C LYS A 275 -8.38 -8.40 23.17
N ARG A 276 -8.34 -7.34 23.97
CA ARG A 276 -9.12 -6.13 23.70
C ARG A 276 -8.47 -5.38 22.54
N VAL A 277 -9.12 -5.43 21.39
CA VAL A 277 -8.67 -4.74 20.18
C VAL A 277 -9.38 -3.41 19.97
N LEU A 278 -8.66 -2.48 19.35
CA LEU A 278 -9.08 -1.14 18.99
C LEU A 278 -8.94 -0.99 17.47
N VAL A 279 -9.90 -0.31 16.87
CA VAL A 279 -9.92 -0.01 15.44
C VAL A 279 -9.87 1.49 15.26
N LEU A 280 -8.91 1.96 14.45
CA LEU A 280 -8.76 3.39 14.19
C LEU A 280 -9.93 3.89 13.32
N LYS A 281 -10.63 4.93 13.81
CA LYS A 281 -11.77 5.57 13.14
C LYS A 281 -12.91 4.59 12.79
N GLN A 282 -13.28 3.74 13.75
CA GLN A 282 -14.30 2.71 13.57
C GLN A 282 -15.68 3.29 13.18
N GLU A 283 -16.00 4.51 13.64
CA GLU A 283 -17.23 5.24 13.36
C GLU A 283 -17.49 5.46 11.86
N LEU A 284 -16.45 5.44 11.02
CA LEU A 284 -16.58 5.60 9.56
C LEU A 284 -17.02 4.30 8.86
N ASN A 285 -17.04 3.16 9.55
CA ASN A 285 -17.46 1.86 9.04
C ASN A 285 -16.76 1.41 7.73
N PHE A 286 -15.47 1.76 7.56
CA PHE A 286 -14.66 1.26 6.44
C PHE A 286 -14.12 -0.16 6.67
N GLN A 287 -14.38 -0.73 7.85
CA GLN A 287 -13.97 -2.06 8.27
C GLN A 287 -12.47 -2.33 8.03
N PRO A 288 -11.57 -1.60 8.72
CA PRO A 288 -10.12 -1.82 8.69
C PRO A 288 -9.73 -3.29 8.94
N LYS A 289 -8.69 -3.76 8.25
CA LYS A 289 -8.03 -5.05 8.53
C LYS A 289 -6.72 -4.85 9.29
N PHE A 290 -6.70 -3.81 10.10
CA PHE A 290 -5.57 -3.39 10.90
C PHE A 290 -6.07 -3.05 12.30
N TYR A 291 -5.52 -3.71 13.30
CA TYR A 291 -6.01 -3.69 14.67
C TYR A 291 -4.91 -3.20 15.61
N TYR A 292 -5.28 -2.46 16.63
CA TYR A 292 -4.40 -2.06 17.72
C TYR A 292 -4.81 -2.79 18.99
N PHE A 293 -3.89 -3.18 19.85
CA PHE A 293 -4.24 -3.84 21.11
C PHE A 293 -3.17 -3.58 22.17
N PHE A 294 -3.48 -3.95 23.41
CA PHE A 294 -2.52 -3.95 24.51
C PHE A 294 -2.26 -5.40 24.93
N GLY A 295 -1.00 -5.81 24.85
CA GLY A 295 -0.60 -7.21 25.01
C GLY A 295 -0.79 -7.76 26.42
N ASN A 296 -0.53 -6.94 27.46
CA ASN A 296 -0.37 -7.29 28.89
C ASN A 296 0.37 -8.62 29.11
#